data_AF-A0AAJ7WKJ8-F1
#
_entry.id   AF-A0AAJ7WKJ8-F1
#
_cell.length_a   1.000
_cell.length_b   1.000
_cell.length_c   1.000
_cell.angle_alpha   90.00
_cell.angle_beta   90.00
_cell.angle_gamma   90.00
#
_symmetry.space_group_name_H-M   'P 1'
#
loop_
_entity.id
_entity.type
_entity.pdbx_description
1 polymer ?
#
loop_
_entity_poly.entity_id
_entity_poly.type
_entity_poly.pdbx_seq_one_letter_code
_entity_poly.pdbx_strand_id
1 'polypeptide(L)'
;MRVSLSLWVAVLCTLAPVHGGDEARLLASKNLLNTYAVEGRDLTVQFNIYNVGSSAALDVELVDESFSPEDFGIVSGALTAKWERIAPSSNVTHAVVLRPLKPGYVNFTAATVSYLPHEGSSVMVGFTSAPGQGSILAQREFDRRFSAHYLDWMAFAVMTLPSVGVPLLLWYSSKSKYDAPKAKTK
;
A
#
# COMPACT_ATOMS: atom_id res chain seq x y z
N MET A 1 -32.45 -22.03 47.40
CA MET A 1 -31.19 -21.45 46.87
C MET A 1 -30.86 -22.15 45.58
N ARG A 2 -30.77 -21.36 44.49
CA ARG A 2 -30.49 -21.80 43.12
C ARG A 2 -28.99 -22.02 42.98
N VAL A 3 -28.55 -23.24 42.68
CA VAL A 3 -27.17 -23.48 42.22
C VAL A 3 -27.27 -23.93 40.77
N SER A 4 -26.98 -22.96 39.90
CA SER A 4 -26.96 -23.05 38.45
C SER A 4 -25.89 -24.07 38.04
N LEU A 5 -26.32 -25.20 37.49
CA LEU A 5 -25.45 -26.25 36.98
C LEU A 5 -24.76 -25.69 35.72
N SER A 6 -23.51 -25.23 35.89
CA SER A 6 -22.69 -24.64 34.83
C SER A 6 -22.52 -25.61 33.67
N LEU A 7 -23.11 -25.22 32.54
CA LEU A 7 -22.95 -25.82 31.23
C LEU A 7 -21.50 -25.57 30.74
N TRP A 8 -20.56 -26.40 31.18
CA TRP A 8 -19.24 -26.50 30.57
C TRP A 8 -19.37 -27.26 29.24
N VAL A 9 -19.74 -26.54 28.18
CA VAL A 9 -19.51 -27.04 26.82
C VAL A 9 -18.01 -26.95 26.58
N ALA A 10 -17.34 -28.07 26.80
CA ALA A 10 -15.99 -28.31 26.33
C ALA A 10 -16.00 -28.21 24.80
N VAL A 11 -15.70 -27.03 24.27
CA VAL A 11 -15.31 -26.83 22.87
C VAL A 11 -13.90 -27.42 22.75
N LEU A 12 -13.84 -28.75 22.62
CA LEU A 12 -12.67 -29.46 22.18
C LEU A 12 -12.54 -29.18 20.68
N CYS A 13 -11.83 -28.09 20.33
CA CYS A 13 -11.33 -27.88 18.99
C CYS A 13 -10.44 -29.07 18.63
N THR A 14 -11.00 -30.01 17.87
CA THR A 14 -10.24 -31.04 17.17
C THR A 14 -9.31 -30.33 16.19
N LEU A 15 -8.05 -30.16 16.59
CA LEU A 15 -6.96 -29.92 15.66
C LEU A 15 -6.87 -31.16 14.77
N ALA A 16 -7.58 -31.14 13.65
CA ALA A 16 -7.29 -32.05 12.56
C ALA A 16 -5.81 -31.85 12.19
N PRO A 17 -4.98 -32.90 12.15
CA PRO A 17 -3.66 -32.77 11.57
C PRO A 17 -3.90 -32.40 10.10
N VAL A 18 -3.62 -31.16 9.75
CA VAL A 18 -3.47 -30.75 8.35
C VAL A 18 -2.38 -31.66 7.82
N HIS A 19 -2.77 -32.67 7.05
CA HIS A 19 -1.84 -33.48 6.29
C HIS A 19 -1.23 -32.54 5.26
N GLY A 20 -0.14 -31.88 5.64
CA GLY A 20 0.78 -31.29 4.70
C GLY A 20 1.36 -32.45 3.90
N GLY A 21 0.79 -32.71 2.72
CA GLY A 21 1.45 -33.56 1.75
C GLY A 21 2.87 -33.06 1.56
N ASP A 22 3.82 -33.97 1.32
CA ASP A 22 5.26 -33.69 1.36
C ASP A 22 5.78 -32.88 0.15
N GLU A 23 4.90 -32.05 -0.41
CA GLU A 23 5.04 -31.32 -1.65
C GLU A 23 5.17 -29.82 -1.38
N ALA A 24 5.82 -29.11 -2.29
CA ALA A 24 5.85 -27.66 -2.22
C ALA A 24 4.46 -27.08 -2.51
N ARG A 25 4.08 -26.04 -1.76
CA ARG A 25 2.81 -25.33 -1.93
C ARG A 25 3.06 -23.85 -1.90
N LEU A 26 2.77 -23.16 -2.99
CA LEU A 26 2.99 -21.72 -3.09
C LEU A 26 1.69 -20.95 -2.84
N LEU A 27 1.78 -19.93 -1.99
CA LEU A 27 0.80 -18.88 -1.86
C LEU A 27 1.37 -17.61 -2.44
N ALA A 28 0.65 -16.97 -3.36
CA ALA A 28 1.11 -15.75 -3.98
C ALA A 28 0.11 -14.62 -3.76
N SER A 29 0.62 -13.43 -3.47
CA SER A 29 -0.17 -12.22 -3.28
C SER A 29 0.40 -11.08 -4.10
N LYS A 30 -0.48 -10.30 -4.72
CA LYS A 30 -0.19 -9.08 -5.46
C LYS A 30 -0.77 -7.91 -4.68
N ASN A 31 0.07 -6.92 -4.39
CA ASN A 31 -0.27 -5.72 -3.66
C ASN A 31 0.12 -4.49 -4.46
N LEU A 32 -0.78 -3.50 -4.50
CA LEU A 32 -0.48 -2.19 -5.05
C LEU A 32 -0.04 -1.28 -3.91
N LEU A 33 1.23 -0.87 -3.91
CA LEU A 33 1.78 -0.14 -2.76
C LEU A 33 1.36 1.34 -2.74
N ASN A 34 0.99 1.89 -3.89
CA ASN A 34 0.54 3.27 -4.00
C ASN A 34 -0.92 3.42 -3.56
N THR A 35 -1.20 4.44 -2.76
CA THR A 35 -2.57 4.82 -2.39
C THR A 35 -3.36 5.37 -3.58
N TYR A 36 -2.70 6.08 -4.49
CA TYR A 36 -3.30 6.66 -5.69
C TYR A 36 -2.48 6.29 -6.92
N ALA A 37 -3.16 5.76 -7.94
CA ALA A 37 -2.58 5.62 -9.27
C ALA A 37 -2.84 6.93 -10.04
N VAL A 38 -1.78 7.54 -10.56
CA VAL A 38 -1.85 8.81 -11.29
C VAL A 38 -1.12 8.67 -12.60
N GLU A 39 -1.70 9.22 -13.66
CA GLU A 39 -1.08 9.36 -14.96
C GLU A 39 0.31 10.02 -14.82
N GLY A 40 1.32 9.44 -15.47
CA GLY A 40 2.67 9.96 -15.49
C GLY A 40 3.46 9.80 -14.18
N ARG A 41 2.87 9.23 -13.12
CA ARG A 41 3.57 8.95 -11.85
C ARG A 41 3.85 7.46 -11.68
N ASP A 42 4.85 7.16 -10.85
CA ASP A 42 5.30 5.79 -10.64
C ASP A 42 4.31 5.01 -9.76
N LEU A 43 3.94 3.83 -10.26
CA LEU A 43 3.03 2.87 -9.68
C LEU A 43 3.82 1.59 -9.36
N THR A 44 3.92 1.26 -8.08
CA THR A 44 4.67 0.09 -7.61
C THR A 44 3.73 -1.06 -7.33
N VAL A 45 3.93 -2.16 -8.06
CA VAL A 45 3.24 -3.43 -7.88
C VAL A 45 4.20 -4.39 -7.20
N GLN A 46 3.79 -4.95 -6.07
CA GLN A 46 4.57 -5.92 -5.31
C GLN A 46 3.92 -7.30 -5.37
N PHE A 47 4.70 -8.30 -5.73
CA PHE A 47 4.34 -9.71 -5.68
C PHE A 47 5.10 -10.38 -4.54
N ASN A 48 4.37 -11.04 -3.65
CA ASN A 48 4.94 -11.81 -2.56
C ASN A 48 4.53 -13.27 -2.71
N ILE A 49 5.51 -14.15 -2.85
CA ILE A 49 5.33 -15.59 -3.00
C ILE A 49 5.89 -16.27 -1.76
N TYR A 50 5.07 -17.09 -1.11
CA TYR A 50 5.38 -17.82 0.11
C TYR A 50 5.29 -19.32 -0.15
N ASN A 51 6.33 -20.06 0.21
CA ASN A 51 6.26 -21.52 0.22
C ASN A 51 5.78 -22.02 1.58
N VAL A 52 4.54 -22.49 1.64
CA VAL A 52 3.90 -23.06 2.83
C VAL A 52 3.97 -24.60 2.84
N GLY A 53 4.59 -25.22 1.83
CA GLY A 53 4.82 -26.65 1.77
C GLY A 53 6.03 -27.09 2.60
N SER A 54 6.16 -28.40 2.80
CA SER A 54 7.31 -29.01 3.48
C SER A 54 8.53 -29.21 2.55
N SER A 55 8.31 -29.18 1.23
CA SER A 55 9.36 -29.31 0.21
C SER A 55 9.64 -27.99 -0.52
N ALA A 56 10.77 -27.93 -1.23
CA ALA A 56 11.16 -26.76 -2.00
C ALA A 56 10.45 -26.73 -3.36
N ALA A 57 9.86 -25.58 -3.71
CA ALA A 57 9.30 -25.37 -5.06
C ALA A 57 10.44 -25.11 -6.04
N LEU A 58 10.39 -25.75 -7.21
CA LEU A 58 11.39 -25.64 -8.26
C LEU A 58 10.83 -24.93 -9.48
N ASP A 59 11.70 -24.29 -10.26
CA ASP A 59 11.37 -23.58 -11.51
C ASP A 59 10.13 -22.69 -11.37
N VAL A 60 10.14 -21.83 -10.36
CA VAL A 60 9.03 -20.92 -10.10
C VAL A 60 9.10 -19.77 -11.09
N GLU A 61 8.04 -19.57 -11.86
CA GLU A 61 7.91 -18.50 -12.84
C GLU A 61 6.65 -17.69 -12.53
N LEU A 62 6.82 -16.37 -12.47
CA LEU A 62 5.76 -15.39 -12.31
C LEU A 62 5.60 -14.64 -13.63
N VAL A 63 4.37 -14.58 -14.14
CA VAL A 63 4.02 -13.83 -15.35
C VAL A 63 2.78 -12.99 -15.09
N ASP A 64 2.87 -11.69 -15.35
CA ASP A 64 1.74 -10.77 -15.28
C ASP A 64 1.47 -10.09 -16.64
N GLU A 65 0.42 -10.55 -17.32
CA GLU A 65 -0.01 -10.05 -18.63
C GLU A 65 -1.04 -8.91 -18.51
N SER A 66 -1.39 -8.50 -17.28
CA SER A 66 -2.45 -7.49 -17.04
C SER A 66 -2.06 -6.08 -17.51
N PHE A 67 -0.78 -5.85 -17.81
CA PHE A 67 -0.22 -4.52 -18.07
C PHE A 67 0.28 -4.41 -19.52
N SER A 68 -0.54 -3.81 -20.39
CA SER A 68 -0.15 -3.54 -21.78
C SER A 68 0.88 -2.41 -21.86
N PRO A 69 1.93 -2.54 -22.71
CA PRO A 69 2.93 -1.48 -22.91
C PRO A 69 2.37 -0.19 -23.53
N GLU A 70 1.19 -0.24 -24.15
CA GLU A 70 0.52 0.95 -24.70
C GLU A 70 -0.09 1.86 -23.64
N ASP A 71 -0.46 1.29 -22.49
CA ASP A 71 -1.12 1.99 -21.39
C ASP A 71 -0.20 2.14 -20.17
N PHE A 72 0.84 1.31 -20.05
CA PHE A 72 1.81 1.34 -18.96
C PHE A 72 3.24 1.29 -19.48
N GLY A 73 4.05 2.29 -19.12
CA GLY A 73 5.50 2.24 -19.32
C GLY A 73 6.18 1.49 -18.19
N ILE A 74 7.06 0.55 -18.50
CA ILE A 74 7.89 -0.12 -17.48
C ILE A 74 9.06 0.80 -17.14
N VAL A 75 9.13 1.24 -15.87
CA VAL A 75 10.23 2.10 -15.39
C VAL A 75 11.36 1.24 -14.81
N SER A 76 11.01 0.24 -14.02
CA SER A 76 11.98 -0.66 -13.37
C SER A 76 11.37 -2.03 -13.08
N GLY A 77 12.20 -3.07 -13.16
CA GLY A 77 11.79 -4.45 -12.95
C GLY A 77 11.25 -5.10 -14.22
N ALA A 78 10.66 -6.29 -14.06
CA ALA A 78 10.11 -7.09 -15.15
C ALA A 78 8.78 -7.72 -14.72
N LEU A 79 7.81 -7.75 -15.63
CA LEU A 79 6.51 -8.42 -15.44
C LEU A 79 6.62 -9.95 -15.47
N THR A 80 7.75 -10.46 -15.96
CA THR A 80 8.13 -11.86 -15.93
C THR A 80 9.36 -12.04 -15.04
N ALA A 81 9.28 -12.93 -14.07
CA ALA A 81 10.38 -13.25 -13.17
C ALA A 81 10.46 -14.76 -12.94
N LYS A 82 11.68 -15.30 -12.90
CA LYS A 82 11.92 -16.72 -12.68
C LYS A 82 12.89 -16.93 -11.51
N TRP A 83 12.59 -17.92 -10.69
CA TRP A 83 13.43 -18.38 -9.59
C TRP A 83 13.66 -19.89 -9.74
N GLU A 84 14.90 -20.32 -9.62
CA GLU A 84 15.25 -21.74 -9.73
C GLU A 84 14.64 -22.56 -8.58
N ARG A 85 14.62 -21.99 -7.37
CA ARG A 85 14.18 -22.69 -6.17
C ARG A 85 13.69 -21.74 -5.08
N ILE A 86 12.60 -22.11 -4.41
CA ILE A 86 12.11 -21.46 -3.19
C ILE A 86 12.06 -22.51 -2.08
N ALA A 87 12.88 -22.32 -1.05
CA ALA A 87 12.98 -23.23 0.09
C ALA A 87 11.65 -23.35 0.85
N PRO A 88 11.38 -24.47 1.55
CA PRO A 88 10.20 -24.59 2.40
C PRO A 88 10.20 -23.53 3.50
N SER A 89 9.03 -23.02 3.86
CA SER A 89 8.86 -21.95 4.86
C SER A 89 9.63 -20.66 4.56
N SER A 90 9.96 -20.40 3.29
CA SER A 90 10.62 -19.18 2.83
C SER A 90 9.75 -18.36 1.88
N ASN A 91 10.11 -17.10 1.66
CA ASN A 91 9.38 -16.19 0.80
C ASN A 91 10.31 -15.43 -0.14
N VAL A 92 9.75 -15.06 -1.29
CA VAL A 92 10.39 -14.21 -2.28
C VAL A 92 9.47 -13.04 -2.58
N THR A 93 10.05 -11.85 -2.65
CA THR A 93 9.35 -10.62 -2.97
C THR A 93 9.90 -10.04 -4.27
N HIS A 94 9.00 -9.69 -5.18
CA HIS A 94 9.32 -9.09 -6.46
C HIS A 94 8.52 -7.81 -6.64
N ALA A 95 9.19 -6.72 -6.98
CA ALA A 95 8.53 -5.42 -7.17
C ALA A 95 8.80 -4.90 -8.56
N VAL A 96 7.73 -4.42 -9.21
CA VAL A 96 7.78 -3.81 -10.53
C VAL A 96 7.25 -2.40 -10.43
N VAL A 97 7.99 -1.45 -11.01
CA VAL A 97 7.59 -0.05 -11.07
C VAL A 97 7.13 0.25 -12.49
N LEU A 98 5.85 0.57 -12.59
CA LEU A 98 5.17 0.92 -13.84
C LEU A 98 4.78 2.39 -13.80
N ARG A 99 4.60 3.00 -14.96
CA ARG A 99 4.09 4.37 -15.10
C ARG A 99 2.87 4.37 -16.00
N PRO A 100 1.66 4.65 -15.48
CA PRO A 100 0.46 4.73 -16.29
C PRO A 100 0.55 5.91 -17.27
N LEU A 101 0.24 5.67 -18.54
CA LEU A 101 0.34 6.66 -19.60
C LEU A 101 -0.99 7.35 -19.89
N LYS A 102 -2.12 6.70 -19.55
CA LYS A 102 -3.47 7.22 -19.78
C LYS A 102 -4.29 7.15 -18.49
N PRO A 103 -5.14 8.16 -18.22
CA PRO A 103 -6.11 8.09 -17.14
C PRO A 103 -7.27 7.19 -17.54
N GLY A 104 -7.88 6.52 -16.56
CA GLY A 104 -8.98 5.61 -16.82
C GLY A 104 -9.15 4.54 -15.75
N TYR A 105 -10.12 3.66 -15.98
CA TYR A 105 -10.32 2.48 -15.13
C TYR A 105 -9.54 1.31 -15.69
N VAL A 106 -8.75 0.67 -14.84
CA VAL A 106 -7.98 -0.53 -15.20
C VAL A 106 -8.28 -1.62 -14.20
N ASN A 107 -8.42 -2.84 -14.70
CA ASN A 107 -8.59 -4.02 -13.88
C ASN A 107 -7.22 -4.59 -13.54
N PHE A 108 -6.83 -4.50 -12.27
CA PHE A 108 -5.62 -5.17 -11.78
C PHE A 108 -5.98 -6.63 -11.50
N THR A 109 -5.84 -7.46 -12.52
CA THR A 109 -6.06 -8.91 -12.46
C THR A 109 -4.92 -9.64 -11.76
N ALA A 110 -5.16 -10.91 -11.44
CA ALA A 110 -4.16 -11.79 -10.86
C ALA A 110 -3.04 -12.08 -11.86
N ALA A 111 -1.80 -12.21 -11.37
CA ALA A 111 -0.70 -12.77 -12.13
C ALA A 111 -0.70 -14.29 -12.02
N THR A 112 -0.11 -14.95 -13.01
CA THR A 112 0.03 -16.41 -13.05
C THR A 112 1.38 -16.80 -12.46
N VAL A 113 1.38 -17.81 -11.59
CA VAL A 113 2.58 -18.40 -11.00
C VAL A 113 2.63 -19.88 -11.36
N SER A 114 3.61 -20.29 -12.16
CA SER A 114 3.91 -21.69 -12.48
C SER A 114 5.06 -22.20 -11.62
N TYR A 115 4.99 -23.45 -11.16
CA TYR A 115 6.09 -24.08 -10.42
C TYR A 115 6.01 -25.61 -10.47
N LEU A 116 7.12 -26.27 -10.11
CA LEU A 116 7.20 -27.72 -9.91
C LEU A 116 7.21 -28.04 -8.40
N PRO A 117 6.21 -28.78 -7.89
CA PRO A 117 6.16 -29.21 -6.49
C PRO A 117 7.30 -30.13 -6.04
N HIS A 118 7.83 -30.95 -6.96
CA HIS A 118 9.00 -31.81 -6.75
C HIS A 118 9.70 -32.11 -8.08
N GLU A 119 10.92 -32.63 -8.05
CA GLU A 119 11.62 -33.02 -9.28
C GLU A 119 10.82 -34.09 -10.04
N GLY A 120 10.55 -33.84 -11.33
CA GLY A 120 9.78 -34.74 -12.19
C GLY A 120 8.26 -34.70 -12.02
N SER A 121 7.71 -33.77 -11.23
CA SER A 121 6.26 -33.54 -11.14
C SER A 121 5.71 -32.85 -12.41
N SER A 122 4.38 -32.81 -12.55
CA SER A 122 3.74 -31.89 -13.47
C SER A 122 3.90 -30.44 -13.00
N VAL A 123 3.88 -29.49 -13.94
CA VAL A 123 3.86 -28.05 -13.63
C VAL A 123 2.51 -27.71 -13.01
N MET A 124 2.55 -27.14 -11.81
CA MET A 124 1.39 -26.62 -11.12
C MET A 124 1.27 -25.13 -11.41
N VAL A 125 0.04 -24.68 -11.71
CA VAL A 125 -0.26 -23.28 -12.00
C VAL A 125 -1.14 -22.73 -10.88
N GLY A 126 -0.71 -21.64 -10.28
CA GLY A 126 -1.44 -20.86 -9.30
C GLY A 126 -1.66 -19.42 -9.78
N PHE A 127 -2.53 -18.70 -9.08
CA PHE A 127 -2.82 -17.30 -9.35
C PHE A 127 -2.54 -16.46 -8.11
N THR A 128 -2.09 -15.24 -8.29
CA THR A 128 -1.96 -14.28 -7.19
C THR A 128 -3.33 -13.76 -6.77
N SER A 129 -3.38 -13.03 -5.65
CA SER A 129 -4.53 -12.17 -5.37
C SER A 129 -4.77 -11.17 -6.53
N ALA A 130 -6.03 -10.81 -6.75
CA ALA A 130 -6.43 -9.76 -7.68
C ALA A 130 -6.87 -8.53 -6.88
N PRO A 131 -6.11 -7.41 -6.90
CA PRO A 131 -6.50 -6.18 -6.22
C PRO A 131 -7.83 -5.59 -6.69
N GLY A 132 -8.29 -5.97 -7.89
CA GLY A 132 -9.58 -5.57 -8.44
C GLY A 132 -9.47 -4.36 -9.36
N GLN A 133 -10.61 -3.69 -9.60
CA GLN A 133 -10.66 -2.51 -10.45
C GLN A 133 -10.10 -1.30 -9.70
N GLY A 134 -9.11 -0.63 -10.28
CA GLY A 134 -8.62 0.65 -9.79
C GLY A 134 -8.80 1.75 -10.83
N SER A 135 -8.82 2.99 -10.34
CA SER A 135 -8.87 4.17 -11.18
C SER A 135 -7.50 4.84 -11.22
N ILE A 136 -7.05 5.16 -12.42
CA ILE A 136 -5.89 6.00 -12.67
C ILE A 136 -6.42 7.42 -12.83
N LEU A 137 -6.04 8.29 -11.90
CA LEU A 137 -6.42 9.69 -11.92
C LEU A 137 -5.57 10.44 -12.94
N ALA A 138 -6.18 11.35 -13.69
CA ALA A 138 -5.44 12.29 -14.51
C ALA A 138 -4.60 13.20 -13.60
N GLN A 139 -3.38 13.54 -14.04
CA GLN A 139 -2.48 14.35 -13.24
C GLN A 139 -3.11 15.68 -12.79
N ARG A 140 -3.84 16.35 -13.69
CA ARG A 140 -4.57 17.59 -13.39
C ARG A 140 -5.63 17.41 -12.29
N GLU A 141 -6.33 16.28 -12.27
CA GLU A 141 -7.36 16.02 -11.27
C GLU A 141 -6.75 15.70 -9.90
N PHE A 142 -5.63 14.98 -9.91
CA PHE A 142 -4.85 14.74 -8.71
C PHE A 142 -4.35 16.07 -8.14
N ASP A 143 -3.73 16.92 -8.95
CA ASP A 143 -3.22 18.21 -8.50
C ASP A 143 -4.35 19.11 -7.99
N ARG A 144 -5.52 19.14 -8.63
CA ARG A 144 -6.67 19.91 -8.11
C ARG A 144 -7.12 19.45 -6.71
N ARG A 145 -7.05 18.14 -6.41
CA ARG A 145 -7.52 17.58 -5.13
C ARG A 145 -6.44 17.59 -4.03
N PHE A 146 -5.19 17.42 -4.42
CA PHE A 146 -4.08 17.15 -3.50
C PHE A 146 -2.94 18.16 -3.60
N SER A 147 -3.05 19.19 -4.45
CA SER A 147 -2.08 20.29 -4.47
C SER A 147 -2.12 21.05 -3.15
N ALA A 148 -0.95 21.26 -2.59
CA ALA A 148 -0.80 22.17 -1.47
C ALA A 148 -0.82 23.60 -1.99
N HIS A 149 -1.90 24.32 -1.70
CA HIS A 149 -2.14 25.69 -2.17
C HIS A 149 -1.31 26.71 -1.36
N TYR A 150 0.00 26.50 -1.25
CA TYR A 150 0.88 27.29 -0.38
C TYR A 150 0.86 28.78 -0.72
N LEU A 151 0.87 29.13 -2.01
CA LEU A 151 0.82 30.53 -2.44
C LEU A 151 -0.51 31.19 -2.08
N ASP A 152 -1.62 30.47 -2.19
CA ASP A 152 -2.93 30.99 -1.82
C ASP A 152 -3.05 31.20 -0.31
N TRP A 153 -2.52 30.26 0.48
CA TRP A 153 -2.42 30.42 1.94
C TRP A 153 -1.53 31.60 2.33
N MET A 154 -0.41 31.81 1.65
CA MET A 154 0.47 32.94 1.88
C MET A 154 -0.21 34.27 1.51
N ALA A 155 -0.92 34.32 0.38
CA ALA A 155 -1.69 35.49 -0.02
C ALA A 155 -2.77 35.82 1.02
N PHE A 156 -3.50 34.80 1.49
CA PHE A 156 -4.48 34.96 2.57
C PHE A 156 -3.85 35.48 3.87
N ALA A 157 -2.69 34.96 4.26
CA ALA A 157 -1.95 35.46 5.42
C ALA A 157 -1.57 36.94 5.25
N VAL A 158 -1.03 37.33 4.09
CA VAL A 158 -0.65 38.73 3.80
C VAL A 158 -1.86 39.66 3.81
N MET A 159 -3.00 39.23 3.25
CA MET A 159 -4.22 40.05 3.22
C MET A 159 -4.88 40.22 4.60
N THR A 160 -4.78 39.22 5.47
CA THR A 160 -5.34 39.27 6.83
C THR A 160 -4.41 39.93 7.85
N LEU A 161 -3.11 40.01 7.56
CA LEU A 161 -2.10 40.61 8.42
C LEU A 161 -2.41 42.06 8.82
N PRO A 162 -2.87 42.99 7.95
CA PRO A 162 -3.22 44.34 8.37
C PRO A 162 -4.39 44.36 9.36
N SER A 163 -5.42 43.56 9.10
CA SER A 163 -6.64 43.50 9.90
C SER A 163 -6.41 42.93 11.30
N VAL A 164 -5.46 42.02 11.47
CA VAL A 164 -5.09 41.44 12.78
C VAL A 164 -3.93 42.21 13.42
N GLY A 165 -2.94 42.59 12.62
CA GLY A 165 -1.69 43.20 13.05
C GLY A 165 -1.86 44.63 13.56
N VAL A 166 -2.64 45.48 12.87
CA VAL A 166 -2.84 46.88 13.31
C VAL A 166 -3.52 46.95 14.68
N PRO A 167 -4.65 46.26 14.94
CA PRO A 167 -5.25 46.23 16.28
C PRO A 167 -4.32 45.66 17.35
N LEU A 168 -3.55 44.61 17.04
CA LEU A 168 -2.63 43.98 17.98
C LEU A 168 -1.47 44.91 18.36
N LEU A 169 -0.88 45.61 17.40
CA LEU A 169 0.17 46.61 17.64
C LEU A 169 -0.35 47.76 18.51
N LEU A 170 -1.54 48.28 18.19
CA LEU A 170 -2.18 49.33 18.99
C LEU A 170 -2.45 48.86 20.42
N TRP A 171 -3.01 47.66 20.60
CA TRP A 171 -3.25 47.07 21.90
C TRP A 171 -1.97 46.89 22.71
N TYR A 172 -0.91 46.34 22.08
CA TYR A 172 0.37 46.11 22.74
C TYR A 172 1.00 47.44 23.20
N SER A 173 0.98 48.45 22.34
CA SER A 173 1.45 49.79 22.67
C SER A 173 0.65 50.42 23.82
N SER A 174 -0.67 50.18 23.88
CA SER A 174 -1.53 50.66 24.96
C SER A 174 -1.22 49.97 26.27
N LYS A 175 -1.22 48.63 26.29
CA LYS A 175 -0.95 47.83 27.49
C LYS A 175 0.41 48.15 28.12
N SER A 176 1.46 48.26 27.30
CA SER A 176 2.81 48.58 27.78
C SER A 176 2.89 49.91 28.55
N LYS A 177 2.02 50.89 28.26
CA LYS A 177 1.98 52.18 28.95
C LYS A 177 1.29 52.11 30.31
N TYR A 178 0.32 51.21 30.49
CA TYR A 178 -0.47 51.11 31.72
C TYR A 178 0.07 50.09 32.72
N ASP A 179 0.80 49.07 32.26
CA ASP A 179 1.42 48.06 33.12
C ASP A 179 2.80 48.50 33.67
N ALA A 180 3.35 49.63 33.23
CA ALA A 180 4.61 50.17 33.75
C ALA A 180 4.42 50.64 35.22
N PRO A 181 5.17 50.08 36.20
CA PRO A 181 5.00 50.45 37.60
C PRO A 181 5.35 51.94 37.80
N LYS A 182 4.42 52.71 38.38
CA LYS A 182 4.68 54.11 38.75
C LYS A 182 5.88 54.17 39.70
N ALA A 183 6.96 54.83 39.28
CA ALA A 183 8.08 55.11 40.15
C ALA A 183 7.59 55.90 41.36
N LYS A 184 7.73 55.33 42.56
CA LYS A 184 7.40 56.03 43.81
C LYS A 184 8.42 57.16 44.00
N THR A 185 7.98 58.41 43.82
CA THR A 185 8.75 59.58 44.22
C THR A 185 8.90 59.57 45.75
N LYS A 186 10.15 59.61 46.23
CA LYS A 186 10.52 59.73 47.64
C LYS A 186 10.29 61.14 48.16
#